data_AF-K0PET0-F1
#
_entry.id   AF-K0PET0-F1
#
_cell.length_a   1.000
_cell.length_b   1.000
_cell.length_c   1.000
_cell.angle_alpha   90.00
_cell.angle_beta   90.00
_cell.angle_gamma   90.00
#
_symmetry.space_group_name_H-M   'P 1'
#
loop_
_entity.id
_entity.type
_entity.pdbx_description
1 polymer ?
#
loop_
_entity_poly.entity_id
_entity_poly.type
_entity_poly.pdbx_seq_one_letter_code
_entity_poly.pdbx_strand_id
1 'polypeptide(L)'
;MDADSPTIPKPTLTSVLFILFLRLVAISCFWFGLQYWAMLVGYSLVGAGRFDLLSLPWKVASTSLAVLFPVASLGLWIAVSWGPVIWVLAAGGQIIMYGFMPEVFGPNRLVVLLHVAVALVYVGFRATLWYEKRKRRQQVSVDLP
;
A
#
# COMPACT_ATOMS: atom_id res chain seq x y z
N MET A 1 33.88 26.56 23.29
CA MET A 1 32.45 26.58 22.90
C MET A 1 32.25 25.37 22.04
N ASP A 2 31.99 24.23 22.68
CA ASP A 2 31.67 23.00 21.96
C ASP A 2 30.32 23.19 21.30
N ALA A 3 30.30 23.12 19.97
CA ALA A 3 29.06 23.16 19.22
C ALA A 3 28.26 21.91 19.61
N ASP A 4 27.18 22.11 20.37
CA ASP A 4 26.16 21.09 20.62
C ASP A 4 25.79 20.48 19.27
N SER A 5 26.29 19.28 19.01
CA SER A 5 25.89 18.53 17.82
C SER A 5 24.39 18.31 17.92
N PRO A 6 23.59 18.69 16.91
CA PRO A 6 22.16 18.42 16.94
C PRO A 6 21.99 16.91 17.05
N THR A 7 21.58 16.46 18.25
CA THR A 7 21.38 15.04 18.52
C THR A 7 20.17 14.59 17.71
N ILE A 8 20.42 14.08 16.50
CA ILE A 8 19.38 13.51 15.65
C ILE A 8 18.73 12.39 16.47
N PRO A 9 17.42 12.48 16.81
CA PRO A 9 16.78 11.46 17.60
C PRO A 9 16.90 10.11 16.92
N LYS A 10 17.44 9.10 17.62
CA LYS A 10 17.56 7.74 17.06
C LYS A 10 16.17 7.22 16.66
N PRO A 11 16.03 6.58 15.48
CA PRO A 11 14.75 6.05 15.03
C PRO A 11 14.23 4.99 16.01
N THR A 12 12.92 5.01 16.31
CA THR A 12 12.31 3.99 17.17
C THR A 12 12.18 2.66 16.42
N LEU A 13 12.19 1.53 17.15
CA LEU A 13 11.97 0.21 16.56
C LEU A 13 10.65 0.17 15.76
N THR A 14 9.59 0.77 16.29
CA THR A 14 8.29 0.93 15.63
C THR A 14 8.41 1.63 14.28
N SER A 15 9.23 2.68 14.19
CA SER A 15 9.47 3.42 12.94
C SER A 15 10.20 2.56 11.91
N VAL A 16 11.20 1.79 12.34
CA VAL A 16 11.95 0.87 11.46
C VAL A 16 11.04 -0.25 10.93
N LEU A 17 10.27 -0.89 11.82
CA LEU A 17 9.33 -1.94 11.46
C LEU A 17 8.21 -1.42 10.54
N PHE A 18 7.73 -0.20 10.77
CA PHE A 18 6.74 0.42 9.89
C PHE A 18 7.29 0.63 8.47
N ILE A 19 8.51 1.15 8.33
CA ILE A 19 9.14 1.32 7.00
C ILE A 19 9.35 -0.04 6.32
N LEU A 20 9.80 -1.05 7.05
CA LEU A 20 9.94 -2.41 6.52
C LEU A 20 8.60 -2.94 6.03
N PHE A 21 7.53 -2.77 6.81
CA PHE A 21 6.17 -3.13 6.42
C PHE A 21 5.75 -2.43 5.13
N LEU A 22 5.96 -1.11 5.00
CA LEU A 22 5.64 -0.38 3.76
C LEU A 22 6.41 -0.93 2.54
N ARG A 23 7.68 -1.31 2.71
CA ARG A 23 8.50 -1.91 1.63
C ARG A 23 7.98 -3.28 1.21
N LEU A 24 7.52 -4.10 2.14
CA LEU A 24 6.90 -5.39 1.82
C LEU A 24 5.61 -5.20 1.02
N VAL A 25 4.75 -4.26 1.44
CA VAL A 25 3.53 -3.92 0.71
C VAL A 25 3.86 -3.35 -0.68
N ALA A 26 4.91 -2.53 -0.79
CA ALA A 26 5.38 -2.01 -2.06
C ALA A 26 5.76 -3.14 -3.04
N ILE A 27 6.53 -4.13 -2.59
CA ILE A 27 6.89 -5.31 -3.41
C ILE A 27 5.64 -6.04 -3.88
N SER A 28 4.64 -6.23 -3.00
CA SER A 28 3.36 -6.85 -3.39
C SER A 28 2.61 -6.03 -4.44
N CYS A 29 2.60 -4.70 -4.30
CA CYS A 29 1.99 -3.81 -5.29
C CYS A 29 2.72 -3.88 -6.63
N PHE A 30 4.04 -3.88 -6.62
CA PHE A 30 4.83 -4.05 -7.83
C PHE A 30 4.48 -5.35 -8.55
N TRP A 31 4.38 -6.45 -7.79
CA TRP A 31 3.98 -7.74 -8.32
C TRP A 31 2.58 -7.72 -8.93
N PHE A 32 1.58 -7.12 -8.27
CA PHE A 32 0.25 -6.95 -8.86
C PHE A 32 0.28 -6.11 -10.14
N GLY A 33 1.05 -5.03 -10.16
CA GLY A 33 1.26 -4.22 -11.36
C GLY A 33 1.79 -5.06 -12.53
N LEU A 34 2.81 -5.88 -12.28
CA LEU A 34 3.35 -6.81 -13.29
C LEU A 34 2.30 -7.82 -13.76
N GLN A 35 1.47 -8.36 -12.86
CA GLN A 35 0.40 -9.29 -13.24
C GLN A 35 -0.64 -8.64 -14.16
N TYR A 36 -1.09 -7.42 -13.86
CA TYR A 36 -2.03 -6.70 -14.72
C TYR A 36 -1.40 -6.35 -16.07
N TRP A 37 -0.14 -5.93 -16.10
CA TRP A 37 0.58 -5.70 -17.36
C TRP A 37 0.71 -6.98 -18.19
N ALA A 38 1.16 -8.08 -17.57
CA ALA A 38 1.27 -9.37 -18.21
C ALA A 38 -0.06 -9.85 -18.81
N MET A 39 -1.18 -9.62 -18.10
CA MET A 39 -2.51 -9.90 -18.60
C MET A 39 -2.85 -9.02 -19.81
N LEU A 40 -2.75 -7.70 -19.66
CA LEU A 40 -3.15 -6.72 -20.67
C LEU A 40 -2.42 -6.86 -22.01
N VAL A 41 -1.11 -7.18 -21.97
CA VAL A 41 -0.31 -7.41 -23.19
C VAL A 41 -0.52 -8.81 -23.79
N GLY A 42 -1.28 -9.68 -23.12
CA GLY A 42 -1.56 -11.05 -23.56
C GLY A 42 -0.43 -12.05 -23.27
N TYR A 43 0.53 -11.70 -22.41
CA TYR A 43 1.61 -12.62 -21.99
C TYR A 43 1.08 -13.74 -21.09
N SER A 44 0.10 -13.44 -20.23
CA SER A 44 -0.55 -14.42 -19.36
C SER A 44 -1.91 -14.88 -19.89
N LEU A 45 -2.53 -15.86 -19.20
CA LEU A 45 -3.87 -16.39 -19.51
C LEU A 45 -4.03 -16.90 -20.96
N VAL A 46 -2.96 -17.45 -21.54
CA VAL A 46 -2.96 -17.97 -22.93
C VAL A 46 -3.45 -16.90 -23.93
N GLY A 47 -3.18 -15.62 -23.65
CA GLY A 47 -3.60 -14.49 -24.49
C GLY A 47 -5.05 -14.02 -24.29
N ALA A 48 -5.90 -14.75 -23.55
CA ALA A 48 -7.29 -14.37 -23.33
C ALA A 48 -7.44 -13.09 -22.48
N GLY A 49 -6.40 -12.73 -21.71
CA GLY A 49 -6.36 -11.50 -20.92
C GLY A 49 -6.04 -10.23 -21.70
N ARG A 50 -5.75 -10.33 -23.00
CA ARG A 50 -5.33 -9.19 -23.83
C ARG A 50 -6.41 -8.13 -23.87
N PHE A 51 -6.01 -6.86 -23.80
CA PHE A 51 -6.90 -5.72 -23.62
C PHE A 51 -8.12 -5.71 -24.56
N ASP A 52 -7.91 -5.98 -25.85
CA ASP A 52 -8.95 -5.98 -26.88
C ASP A 52 -10.06 -7.01 -26.63
N LEU A 53 -9.71 -8.17 -26.05
CA LEU A 53 -10.61 -9.29 -25.77
C LEU A 53 -11.42 -9.10 -24.48
N LEU A 54 -11.01 -8.18 -23.61
CA LEU A 54 -11.68 -7.96 -22.33
C LEU A 54 -13.06 -7.29 -22.51
N SER A 55 -13.99 -7.64 -21.63
CA SER A 55 -15.24 -6.89 -21.47
C SER A 55 -14.96 -5.46 -20.98
N LEU A 56 -15.92 -4.55 -21.19
CA LEU A 56 -15.76 -3.15 -20.80
C LEU A 56 -15.40 -2.95 -19.31
N PRO A 57 -16.06 -3.63 -18.34
CA PRO A 57 -15.68 -3.49 -16.92
C PRO A 57 -14.23 -3.93 -16.65
N TRP A 58 -13.81 -5.03 -17.27
CA TRP A 58 -12.43 -5.51 -17.16
C TRP A 58 -11.43 -4.53 -17.77
N LYS A 59 -11.71 -3.98 -18.95
CA LYS A 59 -10.86 -2.95 -19.59
C LYS A 59 -10.60 -1.76 -18.67
N VAL A 60 -11.66 -1.22 -18.05
CA VAL A 60 -11.56 -0.06 -17.15
C VAL A 60 -10.78 -0.43 -15.88
N ALA A 61 -11.14 -1.53 -15.24
CA ALA A 61 -10.54 -1.94 -13.98
C ALA A 61 -9.06 -2.32 -14.15
N SER A 62 -8.74 -3.17 -15.12
CA SER A 62 -7.38 -3.69 -15.30
C SER A 62 -6.40 -2.62 -15.74
N THR A 63 -6.79 -1.70 -16.63
CA THR A 63 -5.91 -0.59 -17.04
C THR A 63 -5.68 0.40 -15.91
N SER A 64 -6.72 0.71 -15.13
CA SER A 64 -6.60 1.56 -13.95
C SER A 64 -5.67 0.93 -12.91
N LEU A 65 -5.88 -0.35 -12.58
CA LEU A 65 -5.05 -1.06 -11.61
C LEU A 65 -3.61 -1.31 -12.10
N ALA A 66 -3.40 -1.49 -13.40
CA ALA A 66 -2.05 -1.59 -14.00
C ALA A 66 -1.21 -0.33 -13.79
N VAL A 67 -1.84 0.83 -13.55
CA VAL A 67 -1.17 2.09 -13.23
C VAL A 67 -1.12 2.32 -11.72
N LEU A 68 -2.24 2.13 -11.02
CA LEU A 68 -2.33 2.41 -9.59
C LEU A 68 -1.36 1.56 -8.76
N PHE A 69 -1.19 0.28 -9.09
CA PHE A 69 -0.30 -0.60 -8.33
C PHE A 69 1.19 -0.22 -8.43
N PRO A 70 1.78 0.02 -9.63
CA PRO A 70 3.15 0.54 -9.73
C PRO A 70 3.34 1.90 -9.04
N VAL A 71 2.37 2.81 -9.16
CA VAL A 71 2.44 4.12 -8.50
C VAL A 71 2.42 3.93 -6.98
N ALA A 72 1.47 3.17 -6.43
CA ALA A 72 1.42 2.82 -5.02
C ALA A 72 2.73 2.18 -4.54
N SER A 73 3.28 1.23 -5.31
CA SER A 73 4.56 0.58 -5.03
C SER A 73 5.68 1.61 -4.85
N LEU A 74 5.84 2.52 -5.81
CA LEU A 74 6.88 3.56 -5.73
C LEU A 74 6.70 4.41 -4.47
N GLY A 75 5.49 4.90 -4.22
CA GLY A 75 5.20 5.77 -3.08
C GLY A 75 5.44 5.10 -1.73
N LEU A 76 5.05 3.83 -1.61
CA LEU A 76 5.29 3.03 -0.42
C LEU A 76 6.78 2.72 -0.21
N TRP A 77 7.52 2.44 -1.29
CA TRP A 77 8.95 2.11 -1.24
C TRP A 77 9.80 3.26 -0.70
N ILE A 78 9.53 4.48 -1.16
CA ILE A 78 10.22 5.70 -0.71
C ILE A 78 9.55 6.35 0.51
N ALA A 79 8.54 5.70 1.09
CA ALA A 79 7.81 6.12 2.29
C ALA A 79 7.20 7.54 2.22
N VAL A 80 6.70 7.95 1.05
CA VAL A 80 5.99 9.23 0.88
C VAL A 80 4.51 9.11 1.25
N SER A 81 3.92 10.21 1.73
CA SER A 81 2.57 10.22 2.31
C SER A 81 1.46 9.84 1.32
N TRP A 82 1.66 10.03 0.01
CA TRP A 82 0.69 9.66 -1.01
C TRP A 82 0.67 8.15 -1.30
N GLY A 83 1.73 7.40 -0.98
CA GLY A 83 1.82 5.96 -1.25
C GLY A 83 0.64 5.16 -0.68
N PRO A 84 0.35 5.28 0.63
CA PRO A 84 -0.83 4.65 1.24
C PRO A 84 -2.17 5.11 0.64
N VAL A 85 -2.28 6.35 0.19
CA VAL A 85 -3.51 6.87 -0.43
C VAL A 85 -3.77 6.16 -1.76
N ILE A 86 -2.74 6.06 -2.62
CA ILE A 86 -2.85 5.36 -3.91
C ILE A 86 -3.06 3.86 -3.70
N TRP A 87 -2.41 3.28 -2.67
CA TRP A 87 -2.65 1.90 -2.28
C TRP A 87 -4.12 1.65 -1.92
N VAL A 88 -4.76 2.55 -1.14
CA VAL A 88 -6.19 2.42 -0.79
C VAL A 88 -7.06 2.43 -2.04
N LEU A 89 -6.75 3.24 -3.05
CA LEU A 89 -7.50 3.24 -4.32
C LEU A 89 -7.35 1.91 -5.06
N ALA A 90 -6.13 1.37 -5.16
CA ALA A 90 -5.87 0.09 -5.81
C ALA A 90 -6.53 -1.09 -5.06
N ALA A 91 -6.36 -1.12 -3.74
CA ALA A 91 -6.95 -2.08 -2.83
C ALA A 91 -8.48 -2.05 -2.88
N GLY A 92 -9.05 -0.85 -2.80
CA GLY A 92 -10.49 -0.62 -2.90
C GLY A 92 -11.04 -1.12 -4.23
N GLY A 93 -10.33 -0.89 -5.34
CA GLY A 93 -10.67 -1.44 -6.64
C GLY A 93 -10.78 -2.97 -6.63
N GLN A 94 -9.77 -3.67 -6.13
CA GLN A 94 -9.81 -5.13 -6.04
C GLN A 94 -10.84 -5.67 -5.04
N ILE A 95 -11.08 -4.96 -3.93
CA ILE A 95 -12.14 -5.31 -2.98
C ILE A 95 -13.52 -5.18 -3.61
N ILE A 96 -13.77 -4.09 -4.36
CA ILE A 96 -15.02 -3.90 -5.11
C ILE A 96 -15.18 -5.01 -6.15
N MET A 97 -14.15 -5.24 -6.97
CA MET A 97 -14.19 -6.27 -8.02
C MET A 97 -14.52 -7.66 -7.46
N TYR A 98 -13.76 -8.12 -6.46
CA TYR A 98 -13.81 -9.51 -6.03
C TYR A 98 -14.76 -9.77 -4.87
N GLY A 99 -15.12 -8.73 -4.10
CA GLY A 99 -16.01 -8.82 -2.95
C GLY A 99 -17.46 -8.39 -3.24
N PHE A 100 -17.65 -7.34 -4.05
CA PHE A 100 -18.96 -6.75 -4.32
C PHE A 100 -19.49 -7.00 -5.73
N MET A 101 -18.61 -7.29 -6.70
CA MET A 101 -18.98 -7.60 -8.10
C MET A 101 -18.43 -8.96 -8.60
N PRO A 102 -18.49 -10.05 -7.79
CA PRO A 102 -17.88 -11.33 -8.14
C PRO A 102 -18.47 -11.97 -9.40
N GLU A 103 -19.72 -11.65 -9.76
CA GLU A 103 -20.37 -12.11 -11.00
C GLU A 103 -19.73 -11.52 -12.27
N VAL A 104 -19.07 -10.36 -12.17
CA VAL A 104 -18.37 -9.70 -13.30
C VAL A 104 -16.90 -10.07 -13.33
N PHE A 105 -16.23 -10.08 -12.17
CA PHE A 105 -14.77 -10.22 -12.07
C PHE A 105 -14.30 -11.60 -11.59
N GLY A 106 -15.23 -12.50 -11.26
CA GLY A 106 -14.93 -13.75 -10.61
C GLY A 106 -14.56 -13.58 -9.13
N PRO A 107 -14.81 -14.58 -8.28
CA PRO A 107 -14.47 -14.49 -6.87
C PRO A 107 -12.96 -14.67 -6.63
N ASN A 108 -12.37 -13.78 -5.83
CA ASN A 108 -11.01 -13.94 -5.31
C ASN A 108 -10.92 -13.49 -3.85
N ARG A 109 -11.40 -14.37 -2.94
CA ARG A 109 -11.45 -14.07 -1.49
C ARG A 109 -10.07 -13.83 -0.89
N LEU A 110 -9.04 -14.51 -1.40
CA LEU A 110 -7.68 -14.39 -0.90
C LEU A 110 -7.15 -12.95 -1.07
N VAL A 111 -7.34 -12.35 -2.25
CA VAL A 111 -6.92 -10.97 -2.50
C VAL A 111 -7.64 -9.99 -1.57
N VAL A 112 -8.95 -10.16 -1.36
CA VAL A 112 -9.72 -9.32 -0.44
C VAL A 112 -9.17 -9.43 0.99
N LEU A 113 -8.96 -10.65 1.49
CA LEU A 113 -8.43 -10.89 2.84
C LEU A 113 -7.04 -10.27 3.04
N LEU A 114 -6.16 -10.38 2.04
CA LEU A 114 -4.82 -9.80 2.11
C LEU A 114 -4.86 -8.27 2.21
N HIS A 115 -5.72 -7.59 1.42
CA HIS A 115 -5.87 -6.13 1.50
C HIS A 115 -6.41 -5.70 2.85
N VAL A 116 -7.42 -6.40 3.39
CA VAL A 116 -7.96 -6.12 4.72
C VAL A 116 -6.90 -6.32 5.80
N ALA A 117 -6.12 -7.41 5.73
CA ALA A 117 -5.04 -7.66 6.68
C ALA A 117 -3.97 -6.55 6.65
N VAL A 118 -3.54 -6.13 5.45
CA VAL A 118 -2.59 -5.02 5.29
C VAL A 118 -3.16 -3.72 5.85
N ALA A 119 -4.43 -3.41 5.61
CA ALA A 119 -5.09 -2.22 6.16
C ALA A 119 -5.10 -2.23 7.70
N LEU A 120 -5.43 -3.37 8.32
CA LEU A 120 -5.45 -3.52 9.78
C LEU A 120 -4.06 -3.32 10.38
N VAL A 121 -3.03 -3.94 9.79
CA VAL A 121 -1.64 -3.77 10.25
C VAL A 121 -1.18 -2.33 10.09
N TYR A 122 -1.50 -1.68 8.96
CA TYR A 122 -1.20 -0.27 8.73
C TYR A 122 -1.83 0.63 9.80
N VAL A 123 -3.13 0.46 10.08
CA VAL A 123 -3.83 1.22 11.12
C VAL A 123 -3.20 0.98 12.50
N GLY A 124 -2.83 -0.27 12.82
CA GLY A 124 -2.10 -0.62 14.03
C GLY A 124 -0.79 0.17 14.19
N PHE A 125 0.06 0.17 13.15
CA PHE A 125 1.29 0.97 13.15
C PHE A 125 1.03 2.47 13.28
N ARG A 126 0.00 3.00 12.62
CA ARG A 126 -0.35 4.43 12.70
C ARG A 126 -0.80 4.81 14.12
N ALA A 127 -1.57 3.95 14.77
CA ALA A 127 -2.02 4.16 16.14
C ALA A 127 -0.85 4.13 17.13
N THR A 128 0.07 3.17 17.01
CA THR A 128 1.24 3.07 17.90
C THR A 128 2.20 4.25 17.73
N LEU A 129 2.50 4.65 16.49
CA LEU A 129 3.35 5.83 16.21
C LEU A 129 2.72 7.12 16.71
N TRP A 130 1.39 7.27 16.59
CA TRP A 130 0.67 8.42 17.13
C TRP A 130 0.76 8.46 18.66
N TYR A 131 0.61 7.32 19.33
CA TYR A 131 0.75 7.20 20.77
C TYR A 131 2.16 7.54 21.26
N GLU A 132 3.21 7.00 20.61
CA GLU A 132 4.61 7.32 20.93
C GLU A 132 4.89 8.84 20.81
N LYS A 133 4.40 9.46 19.74
CA LYS A 133 4.55 10.91 19.52
C LYS A 133 3.86 11.73 20.60
N ARG A 134 2.69 11.30 21.06
CA ARG A 134 1.94 11.98 22.14
C ARG A 134 2.68 11.88 23.47
N LYS A 135 3.21 10.70 23.82
CA LYS A 135 3.98 10.49 25.06
C LYS A 135 5.25 11.34 25.13
N ARG A 136 6.02 11.41 24.03
CA ARG A 136 7.21 12.28 23.97
C ARG A 136 6.88 13.76 24.17
N ARG A 137 5.77 14.26 23.59
CA ARG A 137 5.34 15.65 23.78
C ARG A 137 5.00 15.97 25.22
N GLN A 138 4.39 15.03 25.95
CA GLN A 138 4.06 15.20 27.35
C GLN A 138 5.31 15.25 28.24
N GLN A 139 6.31 14.39 27.99
CA GLN A 139 7.58 14.41 28.73
C GLN A 139 8.32 15.74 28.56
N VAL A 140 8.47 16.22 27.33
CA VAL A 140 9.14 17.51 27.05
C VAL A 140 8.43 18.69 27.71
N SER A 141 7.10 18.66 27.87
CA SER A 141 6.35 19.73 28.54
C SER A 141 6.52 19.76 30.05
N VAL A 142 6.88 18.63 30.67
CA VAL A 142 7.05 18.53 32.13
C VAL A 142 8.48 18.91 32.54
N ASP A 143 9.45 18.75 31.62
CA ASP A 143 10.87 19.05 31.84
C ASP A 143 11.26 20.51 31.51
N LEU A 144 10.31 21.38 31.15
CA LEU A 144 10.54 22.82 30.94
C LEU A 144 10.31 23.58 32.27
N PRO A 145 11.30 24.36 32.76
CA PRO A 145 11.16 25.14 34.00
C PRO A 145 10.12 26.26 33.91
#